data_AF-A0A8T0PSD2-F1
#
_entry.id   AF-A0A8T0PSD2-F1
#
_cell.length_a   1.000
_cell.length_b   1.000
_cell.length_c   1.000
_cell.angle_alpha   90.00
_cell.angle_beta   90.00
_cell.angle_gamma   90.00
#
_symmetry.space_group_name_H-M   'P 1'
#
loop_
_entity.id
_entity.type
_entity.pdbx_description
1 polymer ?
#
loop_
_entity_poly.entity_id
_entity_poly.type
_entity_poly.pdbx_seq_one_letter_code
_entity_poly.pdbx_strand_id
1 'polypeptide(L)'
;MFEEVPYGDAIFLKSILHLQNDDDCIKILRNCHQALPKHGKVIAMEIVLPAIPKAAPMVQNPFCFDVIMLNNFRGGKERTEQEFSKACKELRL
;
A
#
# COMPACT_ATOMS: atom_id res chain seq x y z
N MET A 1 -4.34 -13.72 -8.45
CA MET A 1 -5.18 -12.59 -8.01
C MET A 1 -6.22 -13.16 -7.08
N PHE A 2 -6.50 -12.51 -5.95
CA PHE A 2 -7.52 -12.97 -5.00
C PHE A 2 -8.92 -12.78 -5.60
N GLU A 3 -9.77 -13.80 -5.50
CA GLU A 3 -11.12 -13.78 -6.08
C GLU A 3 -12.09 -12.89 -5.28
N GLU A 4 -11.95 -12.89 -3.95
CA GLU A 4 -12.78 -12.07 -3.06
C GLU A 4 -12.05 -11.75 -1.74
N VAL A 5 -12.54 -10.73 -1.04
CA VAL A 5 -12.13 -10.40 0.33
C VAL A 5 -13.31 -10.70 1.26
N PRO A 6 -13.15 -11.49 2.33
CA PRO A 6 -14.23 -11.79 3.26
C PRO A 6 -14.77 -10.52 3.94
N TYR A 7 -16.07 -10.51 4.22
CA TYR A 7 -16.71 -9.41 4.93
C TYR A 7 -16.17 -9.27 6.37
N GLY A 8 -15.92 -8.04 6.82
CA GLY A 8 -15.51 -7.76 8.19
C GLY A 8 -15.65 -6.29 8.59
N ASP A 9 -15.52 -5.98 9.88
CA ASP A 9 -15.60 -4.59 10.38
C ASP A 9 -14.31 -3.80 10.07
N ALA A 10 -13.18 -4.51 9.93
CA ALA A 10 -11.92 -3.94 9.51
C ALA A 10 -11.12 -4.95 8.69
N ILE A 11 -10.35 -4.45 7.74
CA ILE A 11 -9.41 -5.24 6.95
C ILE A 11 -8.02 -4.70 7.18
N PHE A 12 -7.12 -5.57 7.60
CA PHE A 12 -5.73 -5.24 7.87
C PHE A 12 -4.82 -5.79 6.77
N LEU A 13 -4.12 -4.90 6.08
CA LEU A 13 -3.15 -5.23 5.04
C LEU A 13 -1.76 -4.90 5.57
N LYS A 14 -0.91 -5.92 5.75
CA LYS A 14 0.47 -5.73 6.17
C LYS A 14 1.40 -6.15 5.05
N SER A 15 2.21 -5.22 4.54
CA SER A 15 3.21 -5.50 3.51
C SER A 15 2.61 -6.17 2.27
N ILE A 16 1.43 -5.70 1.84
CA ILE A 16 0.71 -6.25 0.67
C ILE A 16 0.80 -5.26 -0.49
N LEU A 17 0.64 -3.97 -0.21
CA LEU A 17 0.53 -2.94 -1.25
C LEU A 17 1.88 -2.70 -1.93
N HIS A 18 3.00 -2.78 -1.21
CA HIS A 18 4.32 -2.59 -1.80
C HIS A 18 4.74 -3.68 -2.81
N LEU A 19 4.05 -4.84 -2.82
CA LEU A 19 4.28 -5.94 -3.76
C LEU A 19 3.69 -5.66 -5.15
N GLN A 20 2.85 -4.62 -5.27
CA GLN A 20 2.00 -4.37 -6.44
C GLN A 20 2.29 -3.00 -7.05
N ASN A 21 1.99 -2.86 -8.34
CA ASN A 21 1.94 -1.56 -9.00
C ASN A 21 0.72 -0.75 -8.53
N ASP A 22 0.65 0.52 -8.93
CA ASP A 22 -0.40 1.44 -8.46
C ASP A 22 -1.82 1.00 -8.85
N ASP A 23 -2.02 0.52 -10.09
CA ASP A 23 -3.33 0.06 -10.57
C ASP A 23 -3.82 -1.16 -9.77
N ASP A 24 -2.92 -2.10 -9.48
CA ASP A 24 -3.24 -3.31 -8.72
C ASP A 24 -3.42 -3.00 -7.23
N CYS A 25 -2.69 -2.03 -6.66
CA CYS A 25 -2.98 -1.51 -5.32
C CYS A 25 -4.40 -0.96 -5.22
N ILE A 26 -4.83 -0.16 -6.20
CA ILE A 26 -6.18 0.41 -6.23
C ILE A 26 -7.24 -0.69 -6.31
N LYS A 27 -7.01 -1.74 -7.12
CA LYS A 27 -7.91 -2.90 -7.19
C LYS A 27 -8.02 -3.62 -5.84
N ILE A 28 -6.90 -3.86 -5.16
CA ILE A 28 -6.89 -4.51 -3.83
C ILE A 28 -7.67 -3.67 -2.82
N LEU A 29 -7.37 -2.36 -2.73
CA LEU A 29 -8.03 -1.46 -1.80
C LEU A 29 -9.54 -1.34 -2.09
N ARG A 30 -9.95 -1.35 -3.37
CA ARG A 30 -11.35 -1.36 -3.78
C ARG A 30 -12.08 -2.62 -3.32
N ASN A 31 -11.48 -3.79 -3.54
CA ASN A 31 -12.06 -5.06 -3.10
C ASN A 31 -12.18 -5.11 -1.57
N CYS A 32 -11.18 -4.59 -0.86
CA CYS A 32 -11.26 -4.47 0.59
C CYS A 32 -12.40 -3.53 1.01
N HIS A 33 -12.54 -2.37 0.38
CA HIS A 33 -13.62 -1.45 0.70
C HIS A 33 -15.02 -2.04 0.47
N GLN A 34 -15.19 -2.82 -0.59
CA GLN A 34 -16.46 -3.51 -0.88
C GLN A 34 -16.83 -4.58 0.16
N ALA A 35 -15.83 -5.14 0.85
CA ALA A 35 -16.01 -6.13 1.89
C ALA A 35 -16.24 -5.53 3.30
N LEU A 36 -16.47 -4.21 3.40
CA LEU A 36 -16.67 -3.52 4.67
C LEU A 36 -18.10 -2.97 4.84
N PRO A 37 -18.61 -2.84 6.07
CA PRO A 37 -19.77 -1.99 6.35
C PRO A 37 -19.45 -0.52 6.06
N LYS A 38 -20.48 0.33 6.03
CA LYS A 38 -20.36 1.79 5.83
C LYS A 38 -19.36 2.48 6.77
N HIS A 39 -19.16 1.94 7.97
CA HIS A 39 -18.23 2.47 8.98
C HIS A 39 -16.95 1.64 9.15
N GLY A 40 -16.78 0.61 8.31
CA GLY A 40 -15.61 -0.25 8.36
C GLY A 40 -14.36 0.48 7.88
N LYS A 41 -13.18 -0.09 8.19
CA LYS A 41 -11.89 0.54 7.89
C LYS A 41 -10.93 -0.42 7.20
N VAL A 42 -10.23 0.07 6.18
CA VAL A 42 -9.01 -0.57 5.68
C VAL A 42 -7.83 0.04 6.42
N ILE A 43 -6.99 -0.81 7.02
CA ILE A 43 -5.80 -0.42 7.77
C ILE A 43 -4.59 -1.00 7.03
N ALA A 44 -3.77 -0.14 6.44
CA ALA A 44 -2.55 -0.54 5.75
C ALA A 44 -1.33 -0.27 6.63
N MET A 45 -0.51 -1.30 6.86
CA MET A 45 0.78 -1.23 7.52
C MET A 45 1.87 -1.48 6.47
N GLU A 46 2.49 -0.40 6.03
CA GLU A 46 3.48 -0.38 4.94
C GLU A 46 4.72 0.42 5.35
N ILE A 47 5.83 0.19 4.65
CA ILE A 47 6.98 1.09 4.73
C ILE A 47 6.62 2.36 3.94
N VAL A 48 6.90 3.52 4.54
CA VAL A 48 6.63 4.82 3.93
C VAL A 48 7.94 5.50 3.59
N LEU A 49 8.14 5.79 2.31
CA LEU A 49 9.30 6.55 1.85
C LEU A 49 9.16 8.02 2.29
N PRO A 50 10.25 8.63 2.80
CA PRO A 50 10.26 10.06 3.04
C PRO A 50 10.19 10.81 1.70
N ALA A 51 9.38 11.86 1.63
CA ALA A 51 9.27 12.68 0.42
C ALA A 51 10.60 13.34 0.00
N ILE A 52 11.51 13.57 0.95
CA ILE A 52 12.84 14.10 0.71
C ILE A 52 13.87 13.12 1.29
N PRO A 53 14.70 12.47 0.44
CA PRO A 53 15.79 11.63 0.91
C PRO A 53 16.77 12.44 1.77
N LYS A 54 17.08 11.95 2.97
CA LYS A 54 18.13 12.53 3.82
C LYS A 54 19.31 11.56 3.90
N ALA A 55 20.52 12.08 3.80
CA ALA A 55 21.76 11.31 3.96
C ALA A 55 22.03 11.01 5.45
N ALA A 56 21.11 10.29 6.09
CA ALA A 56 21.28 9.77 7.45
C ALA A 56 21.10 8.24 7.42
N PRO A 57 21.93 7.44 8.12
CA PRO A 57 21.91 5.98 8.02
C PRO A 57 20.53 5.36 8.27
N MET A 58 19.77 5.91 9.23
CA MET A 58 18.44 5.42 9.58
C MET A 58 17.38 5.71 8.49
N VAL A 59 17.65 6.66 7.59
CA VAL A 59 16.79 7.06 6.48
C VAL A 59 17.10 6.24 5.21
N GLN A 60 18.18 5.45 5.19
CA GLN A 60 18.54 4.61 4.04
C GLN A 60 17.76 3.29 3.98
N ASN A 61 17.30 2.78 5.12
CA ASN A 61 16.68 1.46 5.21
C ASN A 61 15.41 1.31 4.32
N PRO A 62 14.46 2.28 4.28
CA PRO A 62 13.30 2.21 3.38
C PRO A 62 13.68 2.13 1.90
N PHE A 63 14.76 2.81 1.47
CA PHE A 63 15.22 2.76 0.08
C PHE A 63 15.88 1.43 -0.27
N CYS A 64 16.53 0.76 0.70
CA CYS A 64 16.98 -0.62 0.49
C CYS A 64 15.80 -1.56 0.22
N PHE A 65 14.70 -1.41 0.95
CA PHE A 65 13.47 -2.16 0.68
C PHE A 65 12.87 -1.84 -0.69
N ASP A 66 12.89 -0.58 -1.12
CA ASP A 66 12.42 -0.19 -2.45
C ASP A 66 13.22 -0.86 -3.58
N VAL A 67 14.54 -0.96 -3.44
CA VAL A 67 15.39 -1.72 -4.37
C VAL A 67 15.06 -3.22 -4.34
N ILE A 68 14.78 -3.79 -3.16
CA ILE A 68 14.33 -5.18 -3.04
C ILE A 68 12.99 -5.38 -3.77
N MET A 69 12.05 -4.43 -3.64
CA MET A 69 10.76 -4.49 -4.34
C MET A 69 10.96 -4.45 -5.85
N LEU A 70 11.77 -3.50 -6.34
CA LEU A 70 12.12 -3.38 -7.76
C LEU A 70 12.70 -4.68 -8.34
N ASN A 71 13.58 -5.35 -7.59
CA ASN A 71 14.26 -6.55 -8.07
C ASN A 71 13.37 -7.80 -8.04
N ASN A 72 12.49 -7.93 -7.05
CA ASN A 72 11.77 -9.19 -6.80
C ASN A 72 10.31 -9.18 -7.24
N PHE A 73 9.69 -8.01 -7.38
CA PHE A 73 8.26 -7.89 -7.68
C PHE A 73 8.03 -6.98 -8.88
N ARG A 74 7.37 -7.49 -9.92
CA ARG A 74 7.09 -6.73 -11.13
C ARG A 74 6.17 -5.56 -10.81
N GLY A 75 6.73 -4.35 -10.78
CA GLY A 75 6.00 -3.12 -10.43
C GLY A 75 5.80 -2.91 -8.94
N GLY A 76 6.39 -3.75 -8.09
CA GLY A 76 6.46 -3.50 -6.65
C GLY A 76 7.35 -2.30 -6.37
N LYS A 77 6.95 -1.49 -5.39
CA LYS A 77 7.68 -0.31 -4.93
C LYS A 77 7.24 0.08 -3.54
N GLU A 78 8.16 0.68 -2.79
CA GLU A 78 7.79 1.47 -1.63
C GLU A 78 7.19 2.80 -2.08
N ARG A 79 6.32 3.37 -1.26
CA ARG A 79 5.56 4.58 -1.60
C ARG A 79 5.69 5.65 -0.54
N THR A 80 5.58 6.89 -0.98
CA THR A 80 5.45 8.04 -0.09
C THR A 80 4.03 8.11 0.48
N GLU A 81 3.86 8.84 1.58
CA GLU A 81 2.54 9.14 2.16
C GLU A 81 1.60 9.81 1.14
N GLN A 82 2.14 10.64 0.25
CA GLN A 82 1.39 11.35 -0.78
C GLN A 82 0.83 10.38 -1.84
N GLU A 83 1.61 9.39 -2.25
CA GLU A 83 1.16 8.34 -3.17
C GLU A 83 0.05 7.49 -2.55
N PHE A 84 0.19 7.08 -1.28
CA PHE A 84 -0.89 6.39 -0.56
C PHE A 84 -2.15 7.25 -0.44
N SER A 85 -1.99 8.52 -0.09
CA SER A 85 -3.11 9.47 0.01
C SER A 85 -3.83 9.64 -1.33
N LYS A 86 -3.08 9.68 -2.44
CA LYS A 86 -3.64 9.75 -3.79
C LYS A 86 -4.45 8.49 -4.12
N ALA A 87 -3.91 7.31 -3.85
CA ALA A 87 -4.60 6.04 -4.08
C ALA A 87 -5.92 5.96 -3.28
N CYS A 88 -5.93 6.40 -2.02
CA CYS A 88 -7.16 6.46 -1.22
C CYS A 88 -8.20 7.44 -1.79
N LYS A 89 -7.77 8.62 -2.25
CA LYS A 89 -8.68 9.62 -2.84
C LYS A 89 -9.34 9.14 -4.13
N GLU A 90 -8.62 8.41 -4.97
CA GLU A 90 -9.17 7.83 -6.21
C GLU A 90 -10.30 6.84 -5.95
N LEU A 91 -10.34 6.24 -4.77
CA LEU A 91 -11.38 5.31 -4.34
C LEU A 91 -12.64 6.00 -3.79
N ARG A 92 -12.65 7.34 -3.68
CA ARG A 92 -13.69 8.12 -2.97
C ARG A 92 -13.91 7.64 -1.52
N LEU A 93 -12.85 7.10 -0.90
CA LEU A 93 -12.78 6.83 0.54
C LEU A 93 -12.76 8.14 1.33
#